data_AF-A0A2Z6GA78-F1
#
_entry.id   AF-A0A2Z6GA78-F1
#
_cell.length_a   1.000
_cell.length_b   1.000
_cell.length_c   1.000
_cell.angle_alpha   90.00
_cell.angle_beta   90.00
_cell.angle_gamma   90.00
#
_symmetry.space_group_name_H-M   'P 1'
#
loop_
_entity.id
_entity.type
_entity.pdbx_description
1 polymer ?
#
loop_
_entity_poly.entity_id
_entity_poly.type
_entity_poly.pdbx_seq_one_letter_code
_entity_poly.pdbx_strand_id
1 'polypeptide(L)'
;MLETLTILTVSFLLLAYFRPGKTPPLGAPLIVSRAQYRATFAPGLNVVEPFVSKFAAIFEAAEIKQEIVFKPLYLKITDTSFKVNKSSDYLLTVEHKDGHLSFSATTMKAEDFQRLFVPAPELVEHSLLMQATQNLISQMNIKAIRLRPNS
;
A
#
# COMPACT_ATOMS: atom_id res chain seq x y z
N MET A 1 25.25 30.15 28.27
CA MET A 1 24.60 28.83 28.53
C MET A 1 23.15 28.76 28.06
N LEU A 2 22.44 29.89 27.88
CA LEU A 2 21.09 29.90 27.29
C LEU A 2 21.11 29.61 25.78
N GLU A 3 22.12 30.10 25.05
CA GLU A 3 22.25 29.93 23.59
C GLU A 3 22.30 28.47 23.16
N THR A 4 23.00 27.60 23.89
CA THR A 4 23.05 26.16 23.60
C THR A 4 21.69 25.48 23.79
N LEU A 5 20.91 25.92 24.78
CA LEU A 5 19.55 25.41 24.98
C LEU A 5 18.63 25.86 23.84
N THR A 6 18.71 27.12 23.42
CA THR A 6 17.91 27.67 22.32
C THR A 6 18.21 26.99 21.00
N ILE A 7 19.49 26.74 20.67
CA ILE A 7 19.88 26.04 19.45
C ILE A 7 19.35 24.60 19.46
N LEU A 8 19.41 23.91 20.59
CA LEU A 8 18.88 22.54 20.73
C LEU A 8 17.36 22.52 20.52
N THR A 9 16.62 23.45 21.13
CA THR A 9 15.16 23.53 21.00
C THR A 9 14.74 23.85 19.57
N VAL A 10 15.40 24.82 18.91
CA VAL A 10 15.12 25.17 17.51
C VAL A 10 15.48 24.02 16.58
N SER A 11 16.57 23.29 16.82
CA SER A 11 16.96 22.12 16.03
C SER A 11 15.95 20.98 16.15
N PHE A 12 15.45 20.69 17.36
CA PHE A 12 14.39 19.69 17.56
C PHE A 12 13.07 20.10 16.92
N LEU A 13 12.69 21.39 17.01
CA LEU A 13 11.50 21.91 16.34
C LEU A 13 11.63 21.82 14.81
N LEU A 14 12.79 22.14 14.26
CA LEU A 14 13.08 21.99 12.82
C LEU A 14 13.03 20.52 12.40
N LEU A 15 13.63 19.60 13.15
CA LEU A 15 13.58 18.17 12.86
C LEU A 15 12.15 17.59 12.96
N ALA A 16 11.35 18.09 13.90
CA ALA A 16 9.94 17.73 14.03
C ALA A 16 9.09 18.29 12.88
N TYR A 17 9.42 19.49 12.39
CA TYR A 17 8.74 20.13 11.26
C TYR A 17 9.11 19.47 9.92
N PHE A 18 10.40 19.20 9.69
CA PHE A 18 10.93 18.56 8.49
C PHE A 18 10.88 17.02 8.53
N ARG A 19 10.06 16.44 9.44
CA ARG A 19 9.98 14.99 9.59
C ARG A 19 9.62 14.32 8.24
N PRO A 20 10.52 13.50 7.67
CA PRO A 20 10.26 12.81 6.42
C PRO A 20 9.16 11.78 6.67
N GLY A 21 7.97 12.03 6.11
CA GLY A 21 6.79 11.21 6.39
C GLY A 21 5.46 11.89 6.08
N LYS A 22 5.45 13.21 5.88
CA LYS A 22 4.29 13.95 5.35
C LYS A 22 4.50 14.32 3.89
N THR A 23 4.77 13.34 3.04
CA THR A 23 4.72 13.58 1.59
C THR A 23 3.28 13.92 1.25
N PRO A 24 2.98 15.13 0.75
CA PRO A 24 1.62 15.49 0.40
C PRO A 24 1.11 14.54 -0.70
N PRO A 25 -0.20 14.23 -0.71
CA PRO A 25 -0.79 13.44 -1.76
C PRO A 25 -0.57 14.12 -3.12
N LEU A 26 -0.04 13.37 -4.08
CA LEU A 26 0.22 13.89 -5.43
C LEU A 26 -1.10 14.09 -6.16
N GLY A 27 -1.33 15.27 -6.72
CA GLY A 27 -2.52 15.54 -7.55
C GLY A 27 -2.52 14.85 -8.92
N ALA A 28 -1.42 14.21 -9.30
CA ALA A 28 -1.24 13.48 -10.55
C ALA A 28 -1.04 11.97 -10.27
N PRO A 29 -1.39 11.09 -11.22
CA PRO A 29 -1.09 9.67 -11.08
C PRO A 29 0.43 9.45 -10.99
N LEU A 30 0.84 8.51 -10.14
CA LEU A 30 2.25 8.16 -9.94
C LEU A 30 2.49 6.77 -10.52
N ILE A 31 3.46 6.65 -11.42
CA ILE A 31 3.91 5.36 -11.94
C ILE A 31 5.33 5.12 -11.40
N VAL A 32 5.50 4.05 -10.63
CA VAL A 32 6.78 3.59 -10.12
C VAL A 32 7.17 2.32 -10.87
N SER A 33 8.36 2.32 -11.47
CA SER A 33 8.92 1.13 -12.10
C SER A 33 10.27 0.83 -11.46
N ARG A 34 10.37 -0.32 -10.82
CA ARG A 34 11.58 -0.90 -10.25
C ARG A 34 11.85 -2.22 -10.95
N ALA A 35 13.07 -2.76 -10.82
CA ALA A 35 13.43 -4.05 -11.41
C ALA A 35 12.48 -5.19 -10.94
N GLN A 36 11.99 -5.09 -9.71
CA GLN A 36 11.18 -6.11 -9.05
C GLN A 36 9.67 -5.92 -9.24
N TYR A 37 9.21 -4.68 -9.46
CA TYR A 37 7.77 -4.39 -9.56
C TYR A 37 7.45 -3.14 -10.35
N ARG A 38 6.22 -3.09 -10.87
CA ARG A 38 5.61 -1.89 -11.46
C ARG A 38 4.37 -1.53 -10.66
N ALA A 39 4.31 -0.30 -10.15
CA ALA A 39 3.16 0.19 -9.41
C ALA A 39 2.56 1.42 -10.08
N THR A 40 1.24 1.44 -10.23
CA THR A 40 0.47 2.58 -10.73
C THR A 40 -0.46 3.06 -9.63
N PHE A 41 -0.35 4.31 -9.24
CA PHE A 41 -1.16 4.93 -8.21
C PHE A 41 -2.01 6.02 -8.82
N ALA A 42 -3.32 5.99 -8.56
CA ALA A 42 -4.18 7.13 -8.83
C ALA A 42 -3.75 8.37 -8.02
N PRO A 43 -4.15 9.58 -8.44
CA PRO A 43 -3.89 10.80 -7.67
C PRO A 43 -4.23 10.64 -6.19
N GLY A 44 -3.27 11.01 -5.35
CA GLY A 44 -3.38 10.97 -3.89
C GLY A 44 -3.11 9.62 -3.23
N LEU A 45 -2.86 8.57 -4.01
CA LEU A 45 -2.53 7.23 -3.51
C LEU A 45 -1.02 6.93 -3.49
N ASN A 46 -0.17 7.92 -3.75
CA ASN A 46 1.28 7.80 -3.61
C ASN A 46 1.73 7.49 -2.18
N VAL A 47 0.87 7.74 -1.19
CA VAL A 47 1.10 7.42 0.23
C VAL A 47 1.14 5.92 0.50
N VAL A 48 0.63 5.11 -0.43
CA VAL A 48 0.60 3.65 -0.36
C VAL A 48 1.89 3.04 -0.92
N GLU A 49 2.75 3.85 -1.54
CA GLU A 49 4.02 3.38 -2.11
C GLU A 49 4.91 2.62 -1.11
N PRO A 50 5.04 3.05 0.16
CA PRO A 50 5.80 2.29 1.16
C PRO A 50 5.19 0.92 1.46
N PHE A 51 3.87 0.78 1.39
CA PHE A 51 3.20 -0.52 1.51
C PHE A 51 3.55 -1.42 0.33
N VAL A 52 3.42 -0.91 -0.89
CA VAL A 52 3.75 -1.64 -2.12
C VAL A 52 5.22 -2.05 -2.14
N SER A 53 6.13 -1.16 -1.77
CA SER A 53 7.57 -1.46 -1.73
C SER A 53 7.90 -2.55 -0.72
N LYS A 54 7.32 -2.52 0.49
CA LYS A 54 7.56 -3.57 1.49
C LYS A 54 6.91 -4.90 1.10
N PHE A 55 5.74 -4.85 0.47
CA PHE A 55 5.08 -6.04 -0.05
C PHE A 55 5.91 -6.71 -1.17
N ALA A 56 6.46 -5.91 -2.08
CA ALA A 56 7.36 -6.41 -3.12
C ALA A 56 8.62 -7.06 -2.54
N ALA A 57 9.23 -6.45 -1.51
CA ALA A 57 10.40 -7.00 -0.84
C ALA A 57 10.10 -8.34 -0.13
N ILE A 58 8.92 -8.49 0.47
CA ILE A 58 8.45 -9.75 1.04
C ILE A 58 8.30 -10.82 -0.05
N PHE A 59 7.74 -10.44 -1.20
CA PHE A 59 7.54 -11.34 -2.33
C PHE A 59 8.87 -11.87 -2.88
N GLU A 60 9.86 -10.99 -2.99
CA GLU A 60 11.23 -11.35 -3.40
C GLU A 60 11.91 -12.24 -2.36
N ALA A 61 11.82 -11.89 -1.07
CA ALA A 61 12.43 -12.64 0.03
C ALA A 61 11.82 -14.03 0.23
N ALA A 62 10.54 -14.21 -0.12
CA ALA A 62 9.86 -15.50 -0.05
C ALA A 62 10.27 -16.46 -1.19
N GLU A 63 11.21 -16.07 -2.06
CA GLU A 63 11.69 -16.83 -3.23
C GLU A 63 10.54 -17.45 -4.02
N ILE A 64 9.41 -16.75 -4.07
CA ILE A 64 8.23 -17.20 -4.80
C ILE A 64 8.64 -17.19 -6.25
N LYS A 65 8.94 -18.40 -6.75
CA LYS A 65 9.46 -18.59 -8.10
C LYS A 65 8.59 -17.77 -9.05
N GLN A 66 9.26 -17.01 -9.92
CA GLN A 66 8.67 -16.14 -10.94
C GLN A 66 7.65 -16.85 -11.85
N GLU A 67 7.52 -18.17 -11.75
CA GLU A 67 6.57 -19.02 -12.46
C GLU A 67 5.19 -19.17 -11.79
N ILE A 68 5.02 -18.76 -10.53
CA ILE A 68 3.70 -18.86 -9.87
C ILE A 68 2.83 -17.69 -10.34
N VAL A 69 2.13 -17.88 -11.45
CA VAL A 69 1.04 -17.01 -11.89
C VAL A 69 -0.14 -17.24 -10.94
N PHE A 70 -0.36 -16.31 -10.00
CA PHE A 70 -1.54 -16.35 -9.14
C PHE A 70 -2.64 -15.42 -9.67
N LYS A 71 -3.90 -15.78 -9.40
CA LYS A 71 -5.05 -14.95 -9.76
C LYS A 71 -4.91 -13.54 -9.17
N PRO A 72 -5.33 -12.48 -9.88
CA PRO A 72 -5.27 -11.11 -9.37
C PRO A 72 -5.83 -11.03 -7.96
N LEU A 73 -5.02 -10.52 -7.03
CA LEU A 73 -5.43 -10.30 -5.66
C LEU A 73 -6.03 -8.89 -5.56
N TYR A 74 -7.33 -8.84 -5.26
CA TYR A 74 -8.03 -7.59 -5.01
C TYR A 74 -8.06 -7.35 -3.51
N LEU A 75 -7.49 -6.23 -3.07
CA LEU A 75 -7.49 -5.81 -1.68
C LEU A 75 -8.22 -4.48 -1.57
N LYS A 76 -9.28 -4.45 -0.77
CA LYS A 76 -9.81 -3.19 -0.28
C LYS A 76 -8.90 -2.71 0.84
N ILE A 77 -8.24 -1.59 0.64
CA ILE A 77 -7.38 -0.98 1.63
C ILE A 77 -8.08 0.26 2.19
N THR A 78 -8.22 0.32 3.50
CA THR A 78 -8.71 1.47 4.25
C THR A 78 -7.55 2.05 5.04
N ASP A 79 -7.09 3.23 4.66
CA ASP A 79 -6.05 3.96 5.40
C ASP A 79 -6.71 4.77 6.52
N THR A 80 -6.37 4.48 7.78
CA THR A 80 -6.90 5.21 8.94
C THR A 80 -6.12 6.50 9.23
N SER A 81 -4.96 6.67 8.61
CA SER A 81 -4.03 7.78 8.82
C SER A 81 -4.20 8.91 7.79
N PHE A 82 -4.75 8.63 6.61
CA PHE A 82 -4.79 9.58 5.49
C PHE A 82 -6.21 9.75 4.90
N LYS A 83 -6.82 10.92 5.15
CA LYS A 83 -8.11 11.35 4.57
C LYS A 83 -7.91 12.08 3.23
N VAL A 84 -7.31 11.45 2.23
CA VAL A 84 -6.92 12.15 0.97
C VAL A 84 -8.12 12.43 0.05
N ASN A 85 -9.17 11.65 0.16
CA ASN A 85 -10.44 11.96 -0.47
C ASN A 85 -11.54 11.56 0.51
N LYS A 86 -12.75 12.09 0.35
CA LYS A 86 -13.91 11.83 1.22
C LYS A 86 -14.32 10.34 1.35
N SER A 87 -13.57 9.43 0.73
CA SER A 87 -13.58 7.99 0.94
C SER A 87 -12.16 7.53 1.31
N SER A 88 -12.01 6.94 2.50
CA SER A 88 -10.75 6.40 3.00
C SER A 88 -10.38 5.04 2.38
N ASP A 89 -11.18 4.58 1.43
CA ASP A 89 -11.11 3.24 0.85
C ASP A 89 -10.57 3.31 -0.58
N TYR A 90 -9.58 2.48 -0.88
CA TYR A 90 -9.05 2.31 -2.24
C TYR A 90 -8.85 0.84 -2.55
N LEU A 91 -8.95 0.51 -3.84
CA LEU A 91 -8.75 -0.84 -4.34
C LEU A 91 -7.28 -0.96 -4.73
N LEU A 92 -6.56 -1.86 -4.08
CA LEU A 92 -5.23 -2.29 -4.47
C LEU A 92 -5.35 -3.64 -5.18
N THR A 93 -5.02 -3.64 -6.45
CA THR A 93 -4.88 -4.86 -7.25
C THR A 93 -3.41 -5.26 -7.26
N VAL A 94 -3.14 -6.52 -6.92
CA VAL A 94 -1.81 -7.13 -7.01
C VAL A 94 -1.87 -8.27 -8.00
N GLU A 95 -1.07 -8.18 -9.05
CA GLU A 95 -0.97 -9.17 -10.11
C GLU A 95 0.47 -9.61 -10.25
N HIS A 96 0.71 -10.90 -10.46
CA HIS A 96 2.00 -11.40 -10.87
C HIS A 96 1.84 -12.04 -12.23
N LYS A 97 2.41 -11.38 -13.25
CA LYS A 97 2.28 -11.76 -14.65
C LYS A 97 3.65 -11.64 -15.30
N ASP A 98 4.01 -12.63 -16.09
CA ASP A 98 5.25 -12.63 -16.88
C ASP A 98 6.51 -12.39 -16.02
N GLY A 99 6.55 -12.96 -14.81
CA GLY A 99 7.67 -12.79 -13.86
C GLY A 99 7.78 -11.42 -13.20
N HIS A 100 6.79 -10.54 -13.41
CA HIS A 100 6.75 -9.19 -12.85
C HIS A 100 5.56 -9.00 -11.92
N LEU A 101 5.81 -8.40 -10.76
CA LEU A 101 4.76 -7.99 -9.85
C LEU A 101 4.22 -6.61 -10.24
N SER A 102 2.94 -6.54 -10.53
CA SER A 102 2.22 -5.34 -10.91
C SER A 102 1.24 -4.95 -9.81
N PHE A 103 1.30 -3.69 -9.41
CA PHE A 103 0.40 -3.10 -8.43
C PHE A 103 -0.41 -1.98 -9.09
N SER A 104 -1.70 -1.94 -8.82
CA SER A 104 -2.56 -0.84 -9.24
C SER A 104 -3.42 -0.38 -8.06
N ALA A 105 -3.25 0.86 -7.64
CA ALA A 105 -4.06 1.48 -6.61
C ALA A 105 -5.04 2.47 -7.26
N THR A 106 -6.33 2.18 -7.15
CA THR A 106 -7.39 3.05 -7.69
C THR A 106 -8.38 3.46 -6.60
N THR A 107 -8.88 4.69 -6.70
CA THR A 107 -10.01 5.13 -5.90
C THR A 107 -11.30 4.54 -6.47
N MET A 108 -12.16 4.01 -5.61
CA MET A 108 -13.45 3.45 -6.02
C MET A 108 -14.53 3.89 -5.03
N LYS A 109 -15.75 4.15 -5.50
CA LYS A 109 -16.84 4.52 -4.58
C LYS A 109 -17.28 3.29 -3.80
N ALA A 110 -17.76 3.49 -2.57
CA ALA A 110 -18.23 2.39 -1.71
C ALA A 110 -19.32 1.53 -2.37
N GLU A 111 -20.18 2.15 -3.19
CA GLU A 111 -21.23 1.47 -3.96
C GLU A 111 -20.66 0.53 -5.04
N ASP A 112 -19.59 0.96 -5.71
CA ASP A 112 -18.92 0.18 -6.75
C ASP A 112 -18.20 -1.03 -6.13
N PHE A 113 -17.63 -0.87 -4.93
CA PHE A 113 -17.06 -1.98 -4.17
C PHE A 113 -18.09 -3.09 -3.91
N GLN A 114 -19.29 -2.72 -3.45
CA GLN A 114 -20.34 -3.70 -3.12
C GLN A 114 -20.95 -4.35 -4.36
N ARG A 115 -20.97 -3.65 -5.49
CA ARG A 115 -21.46 -4.18 -6.77
C ARG A 115 -20.47 -5.13 -7.42
N LEU A 116 -19.21 -4.72 -7.48
CA LEU A 116 -18.17 -5.39 -8.25
C LEU A 116 -17.42 -6.45 -7.45
N PHE A 117 -17.45 -6.39 -6.11
CA PHE A 117 -16.67 -7.27 -5.27
C PHE A 117 -17.44 -7.77 -4.04
N VAL A 118 -17.20 -9.03 -3.70
CA VAL A 118 -17.65 -9.63 -2.44
C VAL A 118 -16.45 -9.93 -1.54
N PRO A 119 -16.59 -9.80 -0.20
CA PRO A 119 -15.55 -10.23 0.73
C PRO A 119 -15.27 -11.73 0.53
N ALA A 120 -14.02 -12.07 0.26
CA ALA A 120 -13.60 -13.47 0.19
C ALA A 120 -13.06 -13.91 1.56
N PRO A 121 -13.70 -14.88 2.25
CA PRO A 121 -13.26 -15.32 3.58
C PRO A 121 -11.96 -16.13 3.55
N GLU A 122 -11.51 -16.58 2.38
CA GLU A 122 -10.32 -17.42 2.28
C GLU A 122 -9.09 -16.60 1.90
N LEU A 123 -8.19 -16.40 2.87
CA LEU A 123 -6.77 -16.12 2.67
C LEU A 123 -6.00 -17.45 2.58
N VAL A 124 -6.52 -18.44 1.85
CA VAL A 124 -5.94 -19.78 1.77
C VAL A 124 -5.27 -19.92 0.40
N GLU A 125 -3.93 -19.90 0.36
CA GLU A 125 -3.12 -20.79 -0.51
C GLU A 125 -1.59 -20.56 -0.42
N HIS A 126 -1.07 -19.51 0.22
CA HIS A 126 0.37 -19.42 0.53
C HIS A 126 0.62 -18.88 1.94
N SER A 127 0.61 -19.77 2.94
CA SER A 127 0.71 -19.47 4.38
C SER A 127 1.78 -18.43 4.74
N LEU A 128 2.96 -18.48 4.11
CA LEU A 128 4.07 -17.54 4.34
C LEU A 128 3.82 -16.12 3.83
N LEU A 129 3.34 -15.99 2.59
CA LEU A 129 3.05 -14.71 1.96
C LEU A 129 1.87 -14.03 2.66
N MET A 130 0.88 -14.83 3.06
CA MET A 130 -0.28 -14.34 3.79
C MET A 130 0.10 -13.86 5.19
N GLN A 131 0.93 -14.61 5.91
CA GLN A 131 1.42 -14.21 7.22
C GLN A 131 2.28 -12.94 7.14
N ALA A 132 3.14 -12.84 6.12
CA ALA A 132 3.95 -11.65 5.88
C ALA A 132 3.10 -10.44 5.48
N THR A 133 2.08 -10.64 4.64
CA THR A 133 1.09 -9.62 4.28
C THR A 133 0.31 -9.14 5.49
N GLN A 134 -0.15 -10.05 6.34
CA GLN A 134 -0.94 -9.73 7.53
C GLN A 134 -0.10 -9.06 8.62
N ASN A 135 1.17 -9.45 8.76
CA ASN A 135 2.16 -8.75 9.58
C ASN A 135 2.47 -7.35 9.03
N LEU A 136 2.54 -7.20 7.71
CA LEU A 136 2.74 -5.90 7.09
C LEU A 136 1.52 -4.98 7.32
N ILE A 137 0.31 -5.51 7.16
CA ILE A 137 -0.95 -4.82 7.43
C ILE A 137 -1.03 -4.42 8.91
N SER A 138 -0.62 -5.27 9.85
CA SER A 138 -0.66 -4.94 11.29
C SER A 138 0.41 -3.93 11.71
N GLN A 139 1.55 -3.88 11.01
CA GLN A 139 2.59 -2.87 11.23
C GLN A 139 2.26 -1.51 10.60
N MET A 140 1.35 -1.48 9.64
CA MET A 140 0.84 -0.25 9.05
C MET A 140 -0.51 0.11 9.66
N ASN A 141 -0.83 1.39 9.73
CA ASN A 141 -2.11 1.83 10.26
C ASN A 141 -3.19 1.75 9.16
N ILE A 142 -3.34 0.54 8.61
CA ILE A 142 -4.09 0.24 7.39
C ILE A 142 -4.95 -1.01 7.66
N LYS A 143 -6.20 -1.00 7.22
CA LYS A 143 -7.04 -2.22 7.19
C LYS A 143 -7.11 -2.72 5.76
N ALA A 144 -6.83 -4.01 5.54
CA ALA A 144 -6.96 -4.63 4.22
C ALA A 144 -7.98 -5.77 4.26
N ILE A 145 -8.88 -5.82 3.27
CA ILE A 145 -9.88 -6.88 3.11
C ILE A 145 -9.73 -7.49 1.73
N ARG A 146 -9.60 -8.82 1.64
CA ARG A 146 -9.57 -9.53 0.35
C ARG A 146 -10.95 -9.48 -0.30
N LEU A 147 -10.94 -9.13 -1.57
CA LEU A 147 -12.10 -9.04 -2.43
C LEU A 147 -12.03 -10.12 -3.51
N ARG A 148 -13.18 -10.65 -3.90
CA ARG A 148 -13.36 -11.47 -5.11
C ARG A 148 -14.34 -10.74 -6.04
N PRO A 149 -14.08 -10.68 -7.36
CA PRO A 149 -15.03 -10.08 -8.29
C PRO A 149 -16.38 -10.80 -8.25
N ASN A 150 -17.46 -10.05 -8.32
CA ASN A 150 -18.82 -10.58 -8.45
C ASN A 150 -18.93 -11.21 -9.85
N SER A 151 -19.24 -12.51 -9.91
CA SER A 151 -19.33 -13.28 -11.16
C SER A 151 -20.73 -13.18 -11.75
#